data_AF-A0A3D5UVJ5-F1
#
_entry.id   AF-A0A3D5UVJ5-F1
#
_cell.length_a   1.000
_cell.length_b   1.000
_cell.length_c   1.000
_cell.angle_alpha   90.00
_cell.angle_beta   90.00
_cell.angle_gamma   90.00
#
_symmetry.space_group_name_H-M   'P 1'
#
loop_
_entity.id
_entity.type
_entity.pdbx_description
1 polymer ?
#
loop_
_entity_poly.entity_id
_entity_poly.type
_entity_poly.pdbx_seq_one_letter_code
_entity_poly.pdbx_strand_id
1 'polypeptide(L)' 'LSVYDGIPHLLSPVVTEPKKAVVALKWVVKEMEDRYRKMSKVGVRNIDGYNTRVT' A
#
# COMPACT_ATOMS: atom_id res chain seq x y z
N LEU A 1 -8.46 -5.22 17.62
CA LEU A 1 -8.14 -4.45 16.39
C LEU A 1 -8.98 -3.18 16.28
N SER A 2 -10.26 -3.19 16.63
CA SER A 2 -11.15 -1.99 16.56
C SER A 2 -10.70 -0.78 17.40
N VAL A 3 -9.77 -0.97 18.35
CA VAL A 3 -9.18 0.12 19.17
C VAL A 3 -8.29 1.05 18.34
N TYR A 4 -7.80 0.60 17.18
CA TYR A 4 -6.93 1.39 16.30
C TYR A 4 -7.70 2.19 15.23
N ASP A 5 -9.04 2.15 15.27
CA ASP A 5 -9.82 2.86 14.27
C ASP A 5 -9.60 4.38 14.37
N GLY A 6 -9.39 5.04 13.22
CA GLY A 6 -9.21 6.49 13.14
C GLY A 6 -7.78 7.03 13.34
N ILE A 7 -6.75 6.18 13.53
CA ILE A 7 -5.35 6.68 13.54
C ILE A 7 -4.94 7.16 12.14
N PRO A 8 -4.06 8.18 12.03
CA PRO A 8 -3.72 8.80 10.74
C PRO A 8 -2.96 7.87 9.76
N HIS A 9 -2.44 6.74 10.25
CA HIS A 9 -1.72 5.75 9.44
C HIS A 9 -2.63 4.80 8.68
N LEU A 10 -3.92 4.72 9.04
CA LEU A 10 -4.86 3.84 8.37
C LEU A 10 -5.30 4.43 7.03
N LEU A 11 -5.08 3.68 5.96
CA LEU A 11 -5.55 4.04 4.62
C LEU A 11 -7.07 3.84 4.45
N SER A 12 -7.67 3.00 5.30
CA SER A 12 -9.11 2.76 5.38
C SER A 12 -9.48 2.43 6.84
N PRO A 13 -10.75 2.59 7.25
CA PRO A 13 -11.19 2.09 8.56
C PRO A 13 -10.95 0.59 8.72
N VAL A 14 -10.98 0.11 9.97
CA VAL A 14 -10.75 -1.30 10.28
C VAL A 14 -11.76 -2.18 9.54
N VAL A 15 -11.26 -3.04 8.65
CA VAL A 15 -12.10 -3.91 7.83
C VAL A 15 -12.65 -5.05 8.69
N THR A 16 -13.97 -5.03 8.93
CA THR A 16 -14.68 -6.07 9.70
C THR A 16 -15.44 -7.06 8.81
N GLU A 17 -15.77 -6.67 7.58
CA GLU A 17 -16.53 -7.50 6.64
C GLU A 17 -15.61 -8.30 5.69
N PRO A 18 -15.77 -9.64 5.58
CA PRO A 18 -14.93 -10.46 4.71
C PRO A 18 -14.94 -10.05 3.23
N LYS A 19 -16.10 -9.61 2.71
CA LYS A 19 -16.22 -9.15 1.31
C LYS A 19 -15.37 -7.90 1.05
N LYS A 20 -15.30 -6.98 2.01
CA LYS A 20 -14.46 -5.77 1.92
C LYS A 20 -12.98 -6.12 1.99
N ALA A 21 -12.61 -7.15 2.76
CA ALA A 21 -11.22 -7.61 2.86
C ALA A 21 -10.67 -8.10 1.51
N VAL A 22 -11.48 -8.84 0.73
CA VAL A 22 -11.10 -9.28 -0.62
C VAL A 22 -10.79 -8.09 -1.53
N VAL A 23 -11.59 -7.02 -1.47
CA VAL A 23 -11.38 -5.80 -2.26
C VAL A 23 -10.11 -5.09 -1.81
N ALA A 24 -9.88 -4.97 -0.50
CA ALA A 24 -8.66 -4.37 0.05
C ALA A 24 -7.40 -5.12 -0.40
N LEU A 25 -7.42 -6.46 -0.39
CA LEU A 25 -6.29 -7.27 -0.87
C LEU A 25 -6.03 -7.08 -2.37
N LYS A 26 -7.09 -7.01 -3.20
CA LYS A 26 -6.95 -6.69 -4.63
C LYS A 26 -6.31 -5.33 -4.85
N TRP A 27 -6.68 -4.34 -4.04
CA TRP A 27 -6.07 -3.01 -4.09
C TRP A 27 -4.59 -3.05 -3.69
N VAL A 28 -4.23 -3.80 -2.64
CA VAL A 28 -2.83 -3.96 -2.21
C VAL A 28 -1.97 -4.58 -3.31
N VAL A 29 -2.48 -5.59 -4.02
CA VAL A 29 -1.78 -6.20 -5.17
C VAL A 29 -1.57 -5.18 -6.29
N LYS A 30 -2.61 -4.39 -6.62
CA LYS A 30 -2.51 -3.34 -7.63
C LYS A 30 -1.45 -2.29 -7.26
N GLU A 31 -1.47 -1.81 -6.01
CA GLU A 31 -0.49 -0.84 -5.50
C GLU A 31 0.93 -1.41 -5.53
N MET A 32 1.10 -2.72 -5.24
CA MET A 32 2.39 -3.40 -5.36
C MET A 32 2.91 -3.40 -6.80
N GLU A 33 2.06 -3.73 -7.78
CA GLU A 33 2.42 -3.68 -9.21
C GLU A 33 2.81 -2.27 -9.66
N ASP A 34 2.05 -1.26 -9.24
CA ASP A 34 2.32 0.14 -9.55
C ASP A 34 3.66 0.60 -8.96
N ARG A 35 4.00 0.16 -7.73
CA ARG A 35 5.32 0.39 -7.12
C ARG A 35 6.44 -0.27 -7.91
N TYR A 36 6.28 -1.52 -8.34
CA TYR A 36 7.28 -2.18 -9.18
C TYR A 36 7.51 -1.44 -10.51
N ARG A 37 6.45 -0.95 -11.16
CA ARG A 37 6.56 -0.14 -12.37
C ARG A 37 7.31 1.17 -12.12
N LYS A 38 6.99 1.88 -11.03
CA LYS A 38 7.66 3.13 -10.64
C LYS A 38 9.14 2.91 -10.32
N MET A 39 9.46 1.86 -9.56
CA MET A 39 10.84 1.48 -9.23
C MET A 39 11.65 1.12 -10.47
N SER A 40 11.07 0.34 -11.39
CA SER A 40 11.70 -0.02 -12.66
C SER A 40 12.02 1.21 -13.52
N LYS A 41 11.08 2.17 -13.62
CA LYS A 41 11.29 3.43 -14.36
C LYS A 41 12.46 4.27 -13.83
N VAL A 42 12.68 4.26 -12.51
CA VAL A 42 13.75 5.03 -11.85
C VAL A 42 15.05 4.19 -11.72
N GLY A 43 15.02 2.91 -12.07
CA GLY A 43 16.17 2.02 -12.03
C GLY A 43 16.58 1.57 -10.62
N VAL A 44 15.62 1.44 -9.71
CA VAL A 44 15.84 1.03 -8.30
C VAL A 44 15.19 -0.30 -8.00
N ARG A 45 15.74 -1.04 -7.03
CA ARG A 45 15.31 -2.42 -6.71
C ARG A 45 14.49 -2.54 -5.43
N ASN A 46 14.36 -1.45 -4.67
CA ASN A 46 13.65 -1.43 -3.39
C ASN A 46 13.03 -0.05 -3.14
N ILE A 47 12.15 -0.02 -2.14
CA ILE A 47 11.40 1.19 -1.77
C ILE A 47 12.31 2.28 -1.19
N ASP A 48 13.35 1.92 -0.44
CA ASP A 48 14.28 2.90 0.12
C ASP A 48 15.04 3.64 -0.98
N GLY A 49 15.55 2.90 -1.97
CA GLY A 49 16.21 3.47 -3.13
C GLY A 49 15.27 4.31 -4.00
N TYR A 50 13.99 3.93 -4.08
CA TYR A 50 12.96 4.75 -4.73
C TYR A 50 12.74 6.06 -3.99
N ASN A 51 12.55 6.00 -2.69
CA ASN A 51 12.31 7.18 -1.85
C ASN A 51 13.48 8.15 -1.93
N THR A 52 14.73 7.70 -1.84
CA THR A 52 15.92 8.58 -1.94
C THR A 52 16.05 9.31 -3.29
N ARG A 53 15.44 8.79 -4.36
CA ARG A 53 15.53 9.40 -5.70
C ARG A 53 14.35 10.29 -6.06
N VAL A 54 13.24 10.17 -5.34
CA VAL A 54 11.97 10.84 -5.65
C VAL A 54 11.59 11.86 -4.57
N THR A 55 11.91 11.56 -3.31
CA THR A 55 11.77 12.45 -2.16
C THR A 55 13.07 13.21 -1.94
#